data_AF-A0A521FNG3-F1
#
_entry.id   AF-A0A521FNG3-F1
#
_cell.length_a   1.000
_cell.length_b   1.000
_cell.length_c   1.000
_cell.angle_alpha   90.00
_cell.angle_beta   90.00
_cell.angle_gamma   90.00
#
_symmetry.space_group_name_H-M   'P 1'
#
loop_
_entity.id
_entity.type
_entity.pdbx_description
1 polymer ?
#
loop_
_entity_poly.entity_id
_entity_poly.type
_entity_poly.pdbx_seq_one_letter_code
_entity_poly.pdbx_strand_id
1 'polypeptide(L)'
;MNKLTSFASVRQDGHKIHHFEERVMAIQQKHYYWFSRQSCPKVGSCQNLLLSHIDYIPDFNDGLEICINETIPSEIRWECQSAFYEIFKPF
;
A
#
# COMPACT_ATOMS: atom_id res chain seq x y z
N MET A 1 -14.82 -18.68 4.44
CA MET A 1 -14.34 -17.32 4.76
C MET A 1 -14.79 -16.40 3.64
N ASN A 2 -15.81 -15.58 3.90
CA ASN A 2 -16.50 -14.79 2.89
C ASN A 2 -15.66 -13.55 2.54
N LYS A 3 -15.01 -13.59 1.37
CA LYS A 3 -14.17 -12.55 0.78
C LYS A 3 -15.01 -11.47 0.06
N LEU A 4 -16.12 -11.07 0.68
CA LEU A 4 -17.15 -10.23 0.05
C LEU A 4 -17.76 -9.29 1.09
N THR A 5 -17.00 -8.29 1.52
CA THR A 5 -17.57 -7.03 2.01
C THR A 5 -17.04 -5.90 1.14
N SER A 6 -17.86 -5.62 0.12
CA SER A 6 -17.96 -4.40 -0.68
C SER A 6 -16.84 -4.00 -1.64
N PHE A 7 -16.72 -4.74 -2.76
CA PHE A 7 -16.13 -4.24 -4.01
C PHE A 7 -16.80 -2.97 -4.57
N ALA A 8 -17.96 -2.55 -4.03
CA ALA A 8 -18.71 -1.40 -4.51
C ALA A 8 -18.16 -0.06 -3.98
N SER A 9 -17.64 -0.01 -2.75
CA SER A 9 -16.96 1.18 -2.20
C SER A 9 -15.58 1.39 -2.85
N VAL A 10 -14.84 0.29 -3.06
CA VAL A 10 -13.54 0.26 -3.78
C VAL A 10 -13.65 0.81 -5.22
N ARG A 11 -14.81 0.67 -5.88
CA ARG A 11 -15.03 1.19 -7.24
C ARG A 11 -15.20 2.71 -7.33
N GLN A 12 -15.69 3.38 -6.27
CA GLN A 12 -15.81 4.84 -6.27
C GLN A 12 -14.46 5.52 -6.03
N ASP A 13 -13.53 4.84 -5.32
CA ASP A 13 -12.19 5.35 -5.03
C ASP A 13 -11.09 4.78 -5.96
N GLY A 14 -11.44 4.16 -7.08
CA GLY A 14 -10.46 3.55 -7.99
C GLY A 14 -9.34 4.50 -8.43
N HIS A 15 -9.64 5.79 -8.61
CA HIS A 15 -8.64 6.83 -8.87
C HIS A 15 -7.72 7.09 -7.66
N LYS A 16 -8.26 7.12 -6.44
CA LYS A 16 -7.47 7.30 -5.21
C LYS A 16 -6.59 6.09 -4.93
N ILE A 17 -7.10 4.88 -5.18
CA ILE A 17 -6.33 3.64 -5.06
C ILE A 17 -5.16 3.67 -6.04
N HIS A 18 -5.41 3.99 -7.30
CA HIS A 18 -4.35 4.10 -8.29
C HIS A 18 -3.30 5.16 -7.89
N HIS A 19 -3.75 6.34 -7.46
CA HIS A 19 -2.85 7.39 -6.99
C HIS A 19 -2.03 6.94 -5.77
N PHE A 20 -2.62 6.19 -4.85
CA PHE A 20 -1.90 5.63 -3.71
C PHE A 20 -0.88 4.57 -4.15
N GLU A 21 -1.21 3.72 -5.11
CA GLU A 21 -0.26 2.75 -5.68
C GLU A 21 0.96 3.44 -6.31
N GLU A 22 0.76 4.55 -7.03
CA GLU A 22 1.86 5.37 -7.57
C GLU A 22 2.75 5.94 -6.45
N ARG A 23 2.16 6.41 -5.35
CA ARG A 23 2.91 6.89 -4.17
C ARG A 23 3.71 5.76 -3.52
N VAL A 24 3.13 4.56 -3.41
CA VAL A 24 3.82 3.37 -2.90
C VAL A 24 5.00 2.99 -3.81
N MET A 25 4.86 3.08 -5.14
CA MET A 25 5.97 2.85 -6.06
C MET A 25 7.10 3.87 -5.87
N ALA A 26 6.77 5.15 -5.65
CA ALA A 26 7.77 6.19 -5.37
C ALA A 26 8.50 5.94 -4.03
N ILE A 27 7.79 5.54 -2.98
CA ILE A 27 8.37 5.15 -1.68
C ILE A 27 9.30 3.94 -1.87
N GLN A 28 8.88 2.93 -2.64
CA GLN A 28 9.71 1.76 -2.91
C GLN A 28 11.01 2.14 -3.64
N GLN A 29 10.94 3.06 -4.62
CA GLN A 29 12.12 3.56 -5.32
C GLN A 29 13.06 4.34 -4.40
N LYS A 30 12.52 5.20 -3.53
CA LYS A 30 13.30 5.91 -2.50
C LYS A 30 14.06 4.93 -1.59
N HIS A 31 13.44 3.80 -1.25
CA HIS A 31 14.00 2.77 -0.38
C HIS A 31 14.56 1.54 -1.13
N TYR A 32 14.93 1.71 -2.40
CA TYR A 32 15.34 0.63 -3.30
C TYR A 32 16.43 -0.29 -2.73
N TYR A 33 17.40 0.28 -2.01
CA TYR A 33 18.50 -0.47 -1.42
C TYR A 33 18.02 -1.53 -0.41
N TRP A 34 16.98 -1.24 0.36
CA TRP A 34 16.42 -2.20 1.30
C TRP A 34 15.67 -3.31 0.56
N PHE A 35 14.80 -2.96 -0.39
CA PHE A 35 14.01 -3.93 -1.16
C PHE A 35 14.86 -4.87 -2.02
N SER A 36 15.92 -4.35 -2.65
CA SER A 36 16.86 -5.14 -3.46
C SER A 36 17.71 -6.12 -2.66
N ARG A 37 17.74 -6.01 -1.32
CA ARG A 37 18.41 -6.97 -0.43
C ARG A 37 17.46 -8.02 0.14
N GLN A 38 16.17 -7.72 0.23
CA GLN A 38 15.15 -8.67 0.69
C GLN A 38 14.70 -9.64 -0.41
N SER A 39 14.73 -9.17 -1.65
CA SER A 39 14.46 -9.98 -2.82
C SER A 39 15.79 -10.39 -3.44
N CYS A 40 16.03 -11.68 -3.65
CA CYS A 40 17.12 -12.14 -4.51
C CYS A 40 16.74 -11.69 -5.93
N PRO A 41 17.29 -10.58 -6.46
CA PRO A 41 16.70 -9.97 -7.62
C PRO A 41 17.13 -10.80 -8.83
N LYS A 42 16.20 -11.57 -9.40
CA LYS A 42 16.27 -11.77 -10.85
C LYS A 42 16.03 -10.40 -11.45
N VAL A 43 16.99 -9.92 -12.24
CA VAL A 43 16.95 -8.61 -12.93
C VAL A 43 15.53 -8.33 -13.42
N GLY A 44 14.87 -7.32 -12.85
CA GLY A 44 13.49 -6.91 -13.19
C GLY A 44 12.39 -7.25 -12.16
N SER A 45 12.63 -8.10 -11.15
CA SER A 45 11.57 -8.60 -10.25
C SER A 45 11.26 -7.73 -9.02
N CYS A 46 11.84 -6.53 -8.90
CA CYS A 46 11.57 -5.64 -7.77
C CYS A 46 10.24 -4.85 -7.95
N GLN A 47 9.56 -5.00 -9.09
CA GLN A 47 8.27 -4.35 -9.33
C GLN A 47 7.22 -4.89 -8.35
N ASN A 48 6.65 -4.00 -7.53
CA ASN A 48 5.48 -4.23 -6.66
C ASN A 48 5.69 -5.04 -5.36
N LEU A 49 6.92 -5.17 -4.85
CA LEU A 49 7.14 -5.84 -3.56
C LEU A 49 6.41 -5.14 -2.42
N LEU A 50 6.50 -3.81 -2.32
CA LEU A 50 5.87 -3.07 -1.24
C LEU A 50 4.35 -3.17 -1.29
N LEU A 51 3.74 -3.08 -2.48
CA LEU A 51 2.30 -3.28 -2.64
C LEU A 51 1.83 -4.67 -2.20
N SER A 52 2.65 -5.70 -2.40
CA SER A 52 2.32 -7.06 -1.95
C SER A 52 2.30 -7.24 -0.43
N HIS A 53 2.82 -6.25 0.32
CA HIS A 53 2.80 -6.22 1.78
C HIS A 53 1.73 -5.31 2.36
N ILE A 54 0.87 -4.73 1.51
CA ILE A 54 -0.20 -3.81 1.92
C ILE A 54 -1.54 -4.50 1.69
N ASP A 55 -2.28 -4.69 2.78
CA ASP A 55 -3.66 -5.18 2.75
C ASP A 55 -4.62 -4.02 3.00
N TYR A 56 -5.62 -3.87 2.14
CA TYR A 56 -6.72 -2.94 2.36
C TYR A 56 -7.77 -3.60 3.26
N ILE A 57 -8.14 -2.91 4.33
CA ILE A 57 -9.12 -3.38 5.30
C ILE A 57 -10.29 -2.38 5.39
N PRO A 58 -11.54 -2.87 5.52
CA PRO A 58 -12.69 -2.00 5.76
C PRO A 58 -12.59 -1.38 7.17
N ASP A 59 -12.81 -0.08 7.25
CA ASP A 59 -12.93 0.69 8.51
C ASP A 59 -14.39 0.60 9.02
N PHE A 60 -14.59 0.70 10.34
CA PHE A 60 -15.91 0.63 10.97
C PHE A 60 -16.87 1.76 10.55
N ASN A 61 -16.35 2.85 9.98
CA ASN A 61 -17.12 4.03 9.55
C ASN A 61 -17.31 4.13 8.02
N ASP A 62 -17.53 3.02 7.32
CA ASP A 62 -17.61 2.94 5.85
C ASP A 62 -16.32 3.43 5.13
N GLY A 63 -15.21 3.49 5.86
CA GLY A 63 -13.92 3.94 5.35
C GLY A 63 -13.03 2.80 4.84
N LEU A 64 -11.87 3.20 4.34
CA LEU A 64 -10.77 2.31 3.96
C LEU A 64 -9.59 2.56 4.90
N GLU A 65 -8.94 1.49 5.35
CA GLU A 65 -7.66 1.53 6.05
C GLU A 65 -6.67 0.57 5.38
N ILE A 66 -5.40 0.70 5.75
CA ILE A 66 -4.34 -0.20 5.30
C ILE A 66 -3.64 -0.86 6.48
N CYS A 67 -3.32 -2.13 6.31
CA CYS A 67 -2.40 -2.88 7.14
C CYS A 67 -1.12 -3.15 6.35
N ILE A 68 0.04 -2.95 6.97
CA ILE A 68 1.34 -3.17 6.32
C ILE A 68 2.13 -4.18 7.14
N ASN A 69 2.66 -5.22 6.47
CA ASN A 69 3.40 -6.30 7.13
C ASN A 69 4.57 -5.76 7.98
N GLU A 70 4.74 -6.30 9.19
CA GLU A 70 5.77 -5.91 10.14
C GLU A 70 7.21 -6.15 9.64
N THR A 71 7.39 -6.99 8.63
CA THR A 71 8.69 -7.19 7.96
C THR A 71 9.18 -5.94 7.24
N ILE A 72 8.28 -5.01 6.90
CA ILE A 72 8.63 -3.71 6.31
C ILE A 72 9.14 -2.78 7.42
N PRO A 73 10.26 -2.05 7.24
CA PRO A 73 10.77 -1.11 8.24
C PRO A 73 9.74 -0.08 8.67
N SER A 74 9.74 0.29 9.96
CA SER A 74 8.76 1.21 10.53
C SER A 74 8.69 2.56 9.80
N GLU A 75 9.82 3.08 9.33
CA GLU A 75 9.90 4.31 8.54
C GLU A 75 9.10 4.18 7.22
N ILE A 76 9.30 3.08 6.49
CA ILE A 76 8.60 2.82 5.22
C ILE A 76 7.11 2.60 5.46
N ARG A 77 6.74 1.89 6.54
CA ARG A 77 5.33 1.71 6.94
C ARG A 77 4.68 3.06 7.23
N TRP A 78 5.37 3.93 7.98
CA TRP A 78 4.87 5.26 8.30
C TRP A 78 4.69 6.13 7.05
N GLU A 79 5.63 6.13 6.12
CA GLU A 79 5.49 6.88 4.86
C GLU A 79 4.26 6.41 4.04
N CYS A 80 4.04 5.09 3.97
CA CYS A 80 2.86 4.53 3.30
C CYS A 80 1.56 4.90 4.02
N GLN A 81 1.52 4.82 5.35
CA GLN A 81 0.37 5.22 6.15
C GLN A 81 0.04 6.71 5.97
N SER A 82 1.05 7.57 6.03
CA SER A 82 0.89 9.01 5.80
C SER A 82 0.34 9.29 4.39
N ALA A 83 0.92 8.68 3.35
CA ALA A 83 0.42 8.84 1.97
C ALA A 83 -1.02 8.34 1.81
N PHE A 84 -1.38 7.26 2.49
CA PHE A 84 -2.76 6.76 2.49
C PHE A 84 -3.72 7.76 3.13
N TYR A 85 -3.40 8.25 4.33
CA TYR A 85 -4.28 9.20 5.03
C TYR A 85 -4.41 10.53 4.29
N GLU A 86 -3.35 11.02 3.65
CA GLU A 86 -3.41 12.21 2.79
C GLU A 86 -4.41 12.07 1.64
N ILE A 87 -4.51 10.87 1.04
CA ILE A 87 -5.35 10.61 -0.13
C ILE A 87 -6.79 10.28 0.27
N PHE A 88 -6.96 9.46 1.31
CA PHE A 88 -8.26 8.88 1.67
C PHE A 88 -8.96 9.58 2.84
N LYS A 89 -8.21 10.28 3.70
CA LYS A 89 -8.74 11.07 4.82
C LYS A 89 -8.20 12.52 4.79
N PRO A 90 -8.32 13.25 3.65
CA PRO A 90 -7.91 14.65 3.62
C PRO A 90 -8.81 15.46 4.56
N PHE A 91 -8.18 16.23 5.45
CA PHE A 91 -8.84 17.10 6.42
C PHE A 91 -9.75 18.15 5.78
#